data_AF-A0A352WVQ2-F1
#
_entry.id   AF-A0A352WVQ2-F1
#
_cell.length_a   1.000
_cell.length_b   1.000
_cell.length_c   1.000
_cell.angle_alpha   90.00
_cell.angle_beta   90.00
_cell.angle_gamma   90.00
#
_symmetry.space_group_name_H-M   'P 1'
#
loop_
_entity.id
_entity.type
_entity.pdbx_description
1 polymer ?
#
loop_
_entity_poly.entity_id
_entity_poly.type
_entity_poly.pdbx_seq_one_letter_code
_entity_poly.pdbx_strand_id
1 'polypeptide(L)' 'YETPGGTILYFAHNYLESICLDKMTSHKKQELSITFAELVYNGQWYTPLREALSAFVDKTQENVTGKVKLKLYKGNIIK' A
#
# COMPACT_ATOMS: atom_id res chain seq x y z
N TYR A 1 15.41 5.81 9.82
CA TYR A 1 14.48 4.71 10.14
C TYR A 1 15.01 3.43 9.50
N GLU A 2 14.93 2.30 10.20
CA GLU A 2 15.31 0.99 9.68
C GLU A 2 14.04 0.12 9.61
N THR A 3 13.55 -0.15 8.40
CA THR A 3 12.25 -0.82 8.18
C THR A 3 12.35 -2.00 7.19
N PRO A 4 13.28 -2.94 7.38
CA PRO A 4 13.60 -3.95 6.36
C PRO A 4 12.39 -4.79 5.93
N GLY A 5 11.59 -5.27 6.88
CA GLY A 5 10.39 -6.05 6.58
C GLY A 5 9.29 -5.23 5.89
N GLY A 6 9.07 -3.99 6.36
CA GLY A 6 8.09 -3.09 5.77
C GLY A 6 8.43 -2.71 4.33
N THR A 7 9.71 -2.46 4.04
CA THR A 7 10.18 -2.16 2.68
C THR A 7 9.94 -3.33 1.72
N ILE A 8 10.21 -4.57 2.17
CA ILE A 8 9.95 -5.78 1.37
C ILE A 8 8.44 -5.97 1.14
N LEU A 9 7.64 -5.85 2.20
CA LEU A 9 6.19 -6.00 2.13
C LEU A 9 5.55 -4.97 1.19
N TYR A 10 5.94 -3.70 1.32
CA TYR A 10 5.42 -2.61 0.49
C TYR A 10 5.74 -2.83 -1.00
N PHE A 11 6.97 -3.24 -1.32
CA PHE A 11 7.34 -3.56 -2.70
C PHE A 11 6.53 -4.74 -3.25
N ALA A 12 6.45 -5.85 -2.49
CA ALA A 12 5.71 -7.03 -2.90
C ALA A 12 4.22 -6.72 -3.12
N HIS A 13 3.62 -5.96 -2.20
CA HIS A 13 2.22 -5.58 -2.26
C HIS A 13 1.94 -4.72 -3.49
N ASN A 14 2.70 -3.63 -3.70
CA ASN A 14 2.53 -2.78 -4.88
C ASN A 14 2.70 -3.56 -6.19
N TYR A 15 3.62 -4.54 -6.20
CA TYR A 15 3.80 -5.39 -7.36
C TYR A 15 2.57 -6.28 -7.62
N LEU A 16 1.98 -6.88 -6.57
CA LEU A 16 0.74 -7.64 -6.70
C LEU A 16 -0.42 -6.75 -7.16
N GLU A 17 -0.54 -5.54 -6.62
CA GLU A 17 -1.57 -4.59 -7.04
C GLU A 17 -1.46 -4.19 -8.50
N SER A 18 -0.24 -4.11 -9.05
CA SER A 18 -0.03 -3.73 -10.46
C SER A 18 -0.67 -4.69 -11.47
N ILE A 19 -1.01 -5.92 -11.05
CA ILE A 19 -1.70 -6.92 -11.88
C ILE A 19 -3.14 -7.19 -11.43
N CYS A 20 -3.54 -6.73 -10.24
CA CYS A 20 -4.87 -6.94 -9.67
C CYS A 20 -5.80 -5.72 -9.81
N LEU A 21 -5.25 -4.51 -9.79
CA LEU A 21 -6.03 -3.27 -9.84
C LEU A 21 -6.12 -2.70 -11.25
N ASP A 22 -7.28 -2.15 -11.60
CA ASP A 22 -7.39 -1.30 -12.78
C ASP A 22 -6.62 0.02 -12.59
N LYS A 23 -6.27 0.64 -13.72
CA LYS A 23 -5.45 1.84 -13.76
C LYS A 23 -6.02 3.01 -12.95
N MET A 24 -7.33 3.24 -13.02
CA MET A 24 -7.95 4.40 -12.38
C MET A 24 -8.06 4.21 -10.88
N THR A 25 -8.42 3.00 -10.44
CA THR A 25 -8.41 2.64 -9.02
C THR A 25 -7.01 2.76 -8.43
N SER A 26 -5.99 2.22 -9.10
CA SER A 26 -4.59 2.33 -8.66
C SER A 26 -4.13 3.79 -8.54
N HIS A 27 -4.41 4.61 -9.55
CA HIS A 27 -4.07 6.03 -9.54
C HIS A 27 -4.76 6.78 -8.37
N LYS A 28 -6.08 6.56 -8.18
CA LYS A 28 -6.81 7.21 -7.09
C LYS A 28 -6.33 6.72 -5.72
N LYS A 29 -6.01 5.43 -5.56
CA LYS A 29 -5.41 4.90 -4.34
C LYS A 29 -4.09 5.60 -3.99
N GLN A 30 -3.22 5.82 -4.98
CA GLN A 30 -1.96 6.54 -4.77
C GLN A 30 -2.17 7.98 -4.31
N GLU A 31 -3.10 8.71 -4.93
CA GLU A 31 -3.45 10.07 -4.53
C GLU A 31 -3.94 10.12 -3.07
N LEU A 32 -4.87 9.24 -2.70
CA LEU A 32 -5.44 9.19 -1.35
C LEU A 32 -4.43 8.71 -0.29
N SER A 33 -3.42 7.93 -0.68
CA SER A 33 -2.39 7.42 0.24
C SER A 33 -1.58 8.53 0.90
N ILE A 34 -1.41 9.67 0.23
CA ILE A 34 -0.68 10.83 0.76
C ILE A 34 -1.42 11.38 1.98
N THR A 35 -2.70 11.70 1.82
CA THR A 35 -3.54 12.17 2.93
C THR A 35 -3.66 11.13 4.03
N PHE A 36 -3.78 9.84 3.69
CA PHE A 36 -3.81 8.78 4.70
C PHE A 36 -2.53 8.77 5.55
N ALA A 37 -1.36 8.91 4.93
CA ALA A 37 -0.08 8.96 5.62
C ALA A 37 0.04 10.18 6.53
N GLU A 38 -0.43 11.36 6.09
CA GLU A 38 -0.47 12.58 6.91
C GLU A 38 -1.34 12.41 8.15
N LEU A 39 -2.54 11.84 8.00
CA LEU A 39 -3.43 11.55 9.14
C LEU A 39 -2.77 10.63 10.15
N VAL A 40 -2.11 9.56 9.70
CA VAL A 40 -1.38 8.63 10.57
C VAL A 40 -0.23 9.33 11.28
N TYR A 41 0.57 10.11 10.55
CA TYR A 41 1.70 10.84 11.09
C TYR A 41 1.28 11.87 12.16
N ASN A 42 0.16 12.55 11.95
CA ASN A 42 -0.39 13.53 12.88
C ASN A 42 -1.16 12.91 14.06
N GLY A 43 -1.21 11.57 14.17
CA GLY A 43 -1.94 10.87 15.24
C GLY A 43 -3.47 10.92 15.09
N GLN A 44 -3.99 11.27 13.92
CA GLN A 44 -5.42 11.42 13.62
C GLN A 44 -6.08 10.07 13.27
N TRP A 45 -5.76 9.02 14.04
CA TRP A 45 -6.24 7.67 13.79
C TRP A 45 -7.76 7.54 13.94
N TYR A 46 -8.33 8.13 14.99
CA TYR A 46 -9.77 8.07 15.26
C TYR A 46 -10.49 9.28 14.67
N THR A 47 -10.47 9.41 13.34
CA THR A 47 -11.17 10.49 12.62
C THR A 47 -12.04 9.95 11.49
N PRO A 48 -13.18 10.59 11.18
CA PRO A 48 -14.06 10.15 10.10
C PRO A 48 -13.37 10.11 8.73
N LEU A 49 -12.44 11.03 8.48
CA LEU A 49 -11.69 11.05 7.22
C LEU A 49 -10.77 9.82 7.11
N ARG A 50 -10.02 9.47 8.17
CA ARG A 50 -9.21 8.24 8.18
C ARG A 50 -10.09 7.01 7.95
N GLU A 51 -11.24 6.95 8.63
CA GLU A 51 -12.27 5.91 8.47
C GLU A 51 -12.71 5.72 7.02
N ALA A 52 -13.12 6.80 6.36
CA ALA A 52 -13.52 6.79 4.96
C ALA A 52 -12.39 6.33 4.01
N LEU A 53 -11.15 6.79 4.25
CA LEU A 53 -10.01 6.41 3.42
C LEU A 53 -9.65 4.93 3.56
N SER A 54 -9.72 4.34 4.76
CA SER A 54 -9.52 2.88 4.87
C SER A 54 -10.65 2.09 4.24
N ALA A 55 -11.91 2.53 4.35
CA ALA A 55 -13.01 1.83 3.68
C ALA A 55 -12.80 1.77 2.16
N PHE A 56 -12.26 2.86 1.57
CA PHE A 56 -11.80 2.84 0.18
C PHE A 56 -10.70 1.80 -0.04
N VAL A 57 -9.64 1.80 0.78
CA VAL A 57 -8.54 0.83 0.67
C VAL A 57 -9.06 -0.60 0.80
N ASP A 58 -9.83 -0.92 1.82
CA ASP A 58 -10.41 -2.25 2.05
C ASP A 58 -11.17 -2.74 0.81
N LYS A 59 -11.97 -1.86 0.20
CA LYS A 59 -12.69 -2.17 -1.05
C LYS A 59 -11.74 -2.50 -2.20
N THR A 60 -10.65 -1.75 -2.37
CA THR A 60 -9.66 -2.04 -3.42
C THR A 60 -8.92 -3.36 -3.19
N GLN A 61 -8.80 -3.82 -1.93
CA GLN A 61 -8.00 -5.00 -1.60
C GLN A 61 -8.73 -6.34 -1.72
N GLU A 62 -10.06 -6.35 -1.92
CA GLU A 62 -10.89 -7.57 -1.94
C GLU A 62 -10.35 -8.68 -2.85
N ASN A 63 -9.76 -8.32 -4.00
CA ASN A 63 -9.25 -9.28 -4.99
C ASN A 63 -7.72 -9.25 -5.15
N VAL A 64 -6.99 -8.53 -4.29
CA VAL A 64 -5.52 -8.45 -4.33
C VAL A 64 -4.95 -9.71 -3.67
N THR A 65 -5.11 -10.85 -4.36
CA THR A 65 -4.72 -12.17 -3.86
C THR A 65 -3.74 -12.82 -4.83
N GLY A 66 -2.63 -13.33 -4.28
CA GLY A 66 -1.60 -14.00 -5.06
C GLY A 66 -0.30 -14.20 -4.28
N LYS A 67 0.76 -14.62 -4.98
CA LYS A 67 2.11 -14.78 -4.41
C LYS A 67 3.10 -13.98 -5.22
N VAL A 68 3.95 -13.22 -4.55
CA VAL A 68 5.07 -12.49 -5.16
C VAL A 68 6.38 -13.12 -4.70
N LYS A 69 7.21 -13.53 -5.66
CA LYS A 69 8.56 -14.03 -5.41
C LYS A 69 9.55 -12.89 -5.68
N LEU A 70 10.41 -12.61 -4.70
CA LEU A 70 11.42 -11.55 -4.78
C LEU A 70 12.80 -12.14 -4.54
N LYS A 71 13.81 -11.54 -5.16
CA LYS A 71 15.22 -11.77 -4.83
C LYS A 71 15.76 -10.59 -4.03
N LEU A 72 16.39 -10.87 -2.90
CA LEU A 72 17.00 -9.86 -2.03
C LEU A 72 18.52 -9.95 -2.13
N TYR A 73 19.19 -8.81 -2.33
CA TYR A 73 20.65 -8.79 -2.39
C TYR A 73 21.22 -7.43 -1.98
N LYS A 74 22.05 -7.43 -0.92
CA LYS A 74 22.82 -6.26 -0.44
C LYS A 74 21.98 -4.96 -0.40
N GLY A 75 20.81 -5.03 0.25
CA GLY A 75 19.89 -3.89 0.39
C GLY A 75 18.93 -3.68 -0.78
N ASN A 76 19.06 -4.43 -1.88
CA ASN A 76 18.17 -4.31 -3.04
C ASN A 76 17.05 -5.35 -3.00
N ILE A 77 15.88 -4.94 -3.50
CA ILE A 77 14.76 -5.81 -3.82
C ILE A 77 14.68 -5.93 -5.34
N ILE A 78 14.83 -7.14 -5.86
CA ILE A 78 14.88 -7.43 -7.29
C ILE A 78 13.65 -8.28 -7.64
N LYS A 79 12.90 -7.83 -8.64
CA LYS A 79 11.73 -8.51 -9.20
C LYS A 79 12.16 -9.71 -10.05
#